data_AF-A0A956J9V7-F1
#
_entry.id   AF-A0A956J9V7-F1
#
_cell.length_a   1.000
_cell.length_b   1.000
_cell.length_c   1.000
_cell.angle_alpha   90.00
_cell.angle_beta   90.00
_cell.angle_gamma   90.00
#
_symmetry.space_group_name_H-M   'P 1'
#
loop_
_entity.id
_entity.type
_entity.pdbx_description
1 polymer ?
#
loop_
_entity_poly.entity_id
_entity_poly.type
_entity_poly.pdbx_seq_one_letter_code
_entity_poly.pdbx_strand_id
1 'polypeptide(L)'
;MPPRRDLGGLALMLGAVSCLVLMSALVKLAREAGMGTPELMVWRMAPGIPLIALWMRRRGIAWWPRRSGPVLLRSLCGGLAMALYFWALEALSLLQYSVIVLSQPVLVAALAVPLLDERLRGSALAALPVALAGAALVVLPDALVWHGDPSALAGVPLLAGL
;
A
#
# COMPACT_ATOMS: atom_id res chain seq x y z
N MET A 1 13.96 -27.38 3.55
CA MET A 1 15.07 -26.43 3.76
C MET A 1 14.67 -25.47 4.88
N PRO A 2 15.40 -25.37 6.00
CA PRO A 2 15.06 -24.43 7.06
C PRO A 2 15.21 -22.99 6.53
N PRO A 3 14.31 -22.06 6.93
CA PRO A 3 14.34 -20.68 6.45
C PRO A 3 15.61 -20.00 6.96
N ARG A 4 16.52 -19.62 6.05
CA ARG A 4 17.64 -18.74 6.40
C ARG A 4 17.05 -17.37 6.74
N ARG A 5 17.22 -16.95 8.00
CA ARG A 5 16.84 -15.62 8.47
C ARG A 5 17.86 -14.64 7.92
N ASP A 6 17.65 -14.21 6.68
CA ASP A 6 18.55 -13.29 6.01
C ASP A 6 18.34 -11.89 6.60
N LEU A 7 19.19 -11.51 7.56
CA LEU A 7 19.22 -10.16 8.15
C LEU A 7 19.27 -9.07 7.06
N GLY A 8 19.87 -9.38 5.91
CA GLY A 8 19.87 -8.51 4.73
C GLY A 8 18.48 -8.25 4.16
N GLY A 9 17.58 -9.23 4.15
CA GLY A 9 16.20 -9.04 3.68
C GLY A 9 15.38 -8.16 4.64
N LEU A 10 15.58 -8.36 5.95
CA LEU A 10 14.97 -7.52 6.99
C LEU A 10 15.45 -6.07 6.90
N ALA A 11 16.77 -5.86 6.76
CA ALA A 11 17.34 -4.53 6.57
C ALA A 11 16.82 -3.85 5.28
N LEU A 12 16.68 -4.61 4.19
CA LEU A 12 16.11 -4.10 2.95
C LEU A 12 14.65 -3.68 3.11
N MET A 13 13.84 -4.46 3.82
CA MET A 13 12.45 -4.12 4.12
C MET A 13 12.34 -2.88 5.01
N LEU A 14 13.16 -2.79 6.06
CA LEU A 14 13.19 -1.60 6.91
C LEU A 14 13.59 -0.34 6.11
N GLY A 15 14.59 -0.46 5.24
CA GLY A 15 14.99 0.63 4.34
C GLY A 15 13.86 1.03 3.37
N ALA A 16 13.17 0.04 2.79
CA ALA A 16 12.04 0.27 1.90
C ALA A 16 10.88 0.98 2.61
N VAL A 17 10.50 0.51 3.81
CA VAL A 17 9.43 1.12 4.62
C VAL A 17 9.81 2.53 5.05
N SER A 18 11.06 2.75 5.47
CA SER A 18 11.55 4.09 5.84
C SER A 18 11.45 5.07 4.67
N CYS A 19 11.85 4.64 3.47
CA CYS A 19 11.73 5.45 2.25
C CYS A 19 10.26 5.75 1.91
N LEU A 20 9.37 4.77 2.08
CA LEU A 20 7.93 4.93 1.85
C LEU A 20 7.28 5.95 2.81
N VAL A 21 7.68 5.90 4.08
CA VAL A 21 7.20 6.85 5.10
C VAL A 21 7.74 8.26 4.84
N LEU A 22 9.03 8.38 4.54
CA LEU A 22 9.65 9.67 4.17
C LEU A 22 8.96 10.30 2.96
N MET A 23 8.71 9.50 1.93
CA MET A 23 7.96 9.93 0.75
C MET A 23 6.57 10.43 1.12
N SER A 24 5.84 9.72 1.98
CA SER A 24 4.50 10.13 2.43
C SER A 24 4.52 11.48 3.15
N ALA A 25 5.55 11.75 3.96
CA ALA A 25 5.75 13.04 4.62
C ALA A 25 6.03 14.16 3.61
N LEU A 26 6.90 13.93 2.63
CA LEU A 26 7.21 14.91 1.57
C LEU A 26 5.98 15.23 0.72
N VAL A 27 5.15 14.23 0.43
CA VAL A 27 3.88 14.40 -0.31
C VAL A 27 2.91 15.30 0.45
N LYS A 28 2.80 15.16 1.78
CA LYS A 28 1.97 16.05 2.60
C LYS A 28 2.46 17.50 2.53
N LEU A 29 3.77 17.72 2.69
CA LEU A 29 4.37 19.05 2.60
C LEU A 29 4.16 19.68 1.21
N ALA A 30 4.30 18.89 0.15
CA ALA A 30 4.05 19.33 -1.22
C ALA A 30 2.58 19.74 -1.44
N ARG A 31 1.64 19.06 -0.77
CA ARG A 31 0.21 19.41 -0.82
C ARG A 31 -0.09 20.71 -0.08
N GLU A 32 0.54 20.94 1.08
CA GLU A 32 0.44 22.20 1.82
C GLU A 32 1.01 23.39 1.02
N ALA A 33 2.02 23.13 0.19
CA ALA A 33 2.57 24.11 -0.75
C ALA A 33 1.65 24.41 -1.95
N GLY A 34 0.47 23.80 -2.04
CA GLY A 34 -0.54 24.09 -3.06
C GLY A 34 -0.42 23.28 -4.36
N MET A 35 0.41 22.24 -4.41
CA MET A 35 0.49 21.38 -5.59
C MET A 35 -0.80 20.57 -5.78
N GLY A 36 -1.30 20.57 -7.02
CA GLY A 36 -2.46 19.78 -7.41
C GLY A 36 -2.19 18.27 -7.38
N THR A 37 -3.26 17.49 -7.21
CA THR A 37 -3.22 16.02 -7.26
C THR A 37 -2.48 15.42 -8.47
N PRO A 38 -2.72 15.84 -9.73
CA PRO A 38 -2.03 15.26 -10.88
C PRO A 38 -0.54 15.59 -10.91
N GLU A 39 -0.16 16.78 -10.43
CA GLU A 39 1.24 17.21 -10.38
C GLU A 39 2.04 16.37 -9.36
N LEU A 40 1.43 16.10 -8.20
CA LEU A 40 1.98 15.18 -7.19
C LEU A 40 2.20 13.77 -7.74
N MET A 41 1.26 13.27 -8.57
CA MET A 41 1.37 11.95 -9.19
C MET A 41 2.57 11.86 -10.15
N VAL A 42 2.78 12.90 -10.95
CA VAL A 42 3.93 12.99 -11.86
C VAL A 42 5.22 13.02 -11.07
N TRP A 43 5.34 13.91 -10.07
CA TRP A 43 6.54 14.01 -9.24
C TRP A 43 6.84 12.76 -8.42
N ARG A 44 5.81 12.00 -8.05
CA ARG A 44 5.95 10.69 -7.40
C ARG A 44 6.58 9.64 -8.32
N MET A 45 6.18 9.58 -9.58
CA MET A 45 6.65 8.55 -10.54
C MET A 45 7.92 8.96 -11.28
N ALA A 46 8.11 10.26 -11.51
CA ALA A 46 9.22 10.84 -12.28
C ALA A 46 10.61 10.37 -11.82
N PRO A 47 11.00 10.41 -10.53
CA PRO A 47 12.33 9.99 -10.10
C PRO A 47 12.58 8.48 -10.23
N GLY A 48 11.52 7.66 -10.33
CA GLY A 48 11.65 6.23 -10.57
C GLY A 48 12.24 5.91 -11.95
N ILE A 49 11.91 6.70 -12.97
CA ILE A 49 12.33 6.49 -14.36
C ILE A 49 13.87 6.56 -14.52
N PRO A 50 14.56 7.66 -14.14
CA PRO A 50 16.01 7.74 -14.28
C PRO A 50 16.73 6.75 -13.37
N LEU A 51 16.18 6.44 -12.19
CA LEU A 51 16.76 5.47 -11.27
C LEU A 51 16.74 4.06 -11.85
N ILE A 52 15.60 3.64 -12.43
CA ILE A 52 15.47 2.36 -13.13
C ILE A 52 16.39 2.34 -14.35
N ALA A 53 16.42 3.40 -15.15
CA ALA A 53 17.29 3.48 -16.32
C ALA A 53 18.78 3.36 -15.97
N LEU A 54 19.23 4.04 -14.91
CA LEU A 54 20.60 3.92 -14.39
C LEU A 54 20.90 2.50 -13.92
N TRP A 55 19.96 1.87 -13.23
CA TRP A 55 20.11 0.51 -12.71
C TRP A 55 20.18 -0.53 -13.83
N MET A 56 19.33 -0.39 -14.85
CA MET A 56 19.36 -1.23 -16.05
C MET A 56 20.67 -1.07 -16.81
N ARG A 57 21.17 0.17 -16.96
CA ARG A 57 22.46 0.45 -17.60
C ARG A 57 23.62 -0.19 -16.83
N ARG A 58 23.63 -0.10 -15.49
CA ARG A 58 24.67 -0.71 -14.65
C ARG A 58 24.67 -2.24 -14.69
N ARG A 59 23.50 -2.87 -14.89
CA ARG A 59 23.36 -4.33 -14.96
C ARG A 59 23.39 -4.89 -16.40
N GLY A 60 23.50 -4.05 -17.41
CA GLY A 60 23.49 -4.47 -18.83
C GLY A 60 22.17 -5.14 -19.25
N ILE A 61 21.05 -4.80 -18.58
CA ILE A 61 19.75 -5.43 -18.86
C ILE A 61 19.11 -4.71 -20.05
N ALA A 62 18.59 -5.49 -21.01
CA ALA A 62 17.86 -4.95 -22.15
C ALA A 62 16.65 -4.12 -21.69
N TRP A 63 16.41 -3.00 -22.36
CA TRP A 63 15.30 -2.09 -22.07
C TRP A 63 13.94 -2.76 -22.26
N TRP A 64 13.88 -3.74 -23.17
CA TRP A 64 12.67 -4.51 -23.41
C TRP A 64 12.54 -5.66 -22.40
N PRO A 65 11.41 -5.75 -21.67
CA PRO A 65 11.17 -6.90 -20.80
C PRO A 65 11.11 -8.19 -21.63
N ARG A 66 11.85 -9.23 -21.21
CA ARG A 66 11.72 -10.59 -21.78
C ARG A 66 10.29 -11.15 -21.70
N ARG A 67 9.49 -10.68 -20.75
CA ARG A 67 8.05 -10.96 -20.62
C ARG A 67 7.28 -9.64 -20.52
N SER A 68 7.00 -9.05 -21.68
CA SER A 68 6.30 -7.77 -21.78
C SER A 68 4.88 -7.80 -21.22
N GLY A 69 4.14 -8.90 -21.42
CA GLY A 69 2.74 -9.04 -20.95
C GLY A 69 2.56 -8.78 -19.45
N PRO A 70 3.21 -9.54 -18.54
CA PRO A 70 3.08 -9.36 -17.10
C PRO A 70 3.57 -7.99 -16.60
N VAL A 71 4.63 -7.45 -17.21
CA VAL A 71 5.16 -6.14 -16.84
C VAL A 71 4.20 -5.03 -17.25
N LEU A 72 3.61 -5.13 -18.44
CA LEU A 72 2.62 -4.18 -18.91
C LEU A 72 1.35 -4.24 -18.06
N LEU A 73 0.84 -5.44 -17.78
CA LEU A 73 -0.34 -5.63 -16.93
C LEU A 73 -0.10 -5.07 -15.51
N ARG A 74 1.07 -5.33 -14.92
CA ARG A 74 1.45 -4.76 -13.62
C ARG A 74 1.46 -3.24 -13.64
N SER A 75 2.06 -2.64 -14.66
CA SER A 75 2.12 -1.18 -14.80
C SER A 75 0.74 -0.56 -15.02
N LEU A 76 -0.11 -1.20 -15.84
CA LEU A 76 -1.49 -0.75 -16.07
C LEU A 76 -2.35 -0.87 -14.81
N CYS A 77 -2.34 -2.02 -14.13
CA CYS A 77 -3.05 -2.20 -12.88
C CYS A 77 -2.56 -1.22 -11.80
N GLY A 78 -1.25 -1.00 -11.69
CA GLY A 78 -0.68 -0.04 -10.75
C GLY A 78 -1.07 1.41 -11.06
N GLY A 79 -1.04 1.80 -12.34
CA GLY A 79 -1.46 3.13 -12.78
C GLY A 79 -2.95 3.36 -12.56
N LEU A 80 -3.79 2.40 -12.93
CA LEU A 80 -5.23 2.45 -12.71
C LEU A 80 -5.58 2.49 -11.23
N ALA A 81 -4.94 1.66 -10.40
CA ALA A 81 -5.11 1.69 -8.95
C ALA A 81 -4.77 3.07 -8.38
N MET A 82 -3.71 3.71 -8.86
CA MET A 82 -3.33 5.05 -8.43
C MET A 82 -4.37 6.11 -8.85
N ALA A 83 -4.90 6.03 -10.07
CA ALA A 83 -5.95 6.93 -10.53
C ALA A 83 -7.23 6.79 -9.69
N LEU A 84 -7.68 5.55 -9.46
CA LEU A 84 -8.83 5.25 -8.61
C LEU A 84 -8.61 5.70 -7.16
N TYR A 85 -7.39 5.56 -6.66
CA TYR A 85 -7.02 5.99 -5.31
C TYR A 85 -7.20 7.50 -5.13
N PHE A 86 -6.70 8.31 -6.06
CA PHE A 86 -6.85 9.76 -5.96
C PHE A 86 -8.30 10.22 -6.18
N TRP A 87 -9.04 9.52 -7.04
CA TRP A 87 -10.45 9.78 -7.22
C TRP A 87 -11.27 9.44 -5.96
N ALA A 88 -10.95 8.31 -5.30
CA ALA A 88 -11.56 7.93 -4.03
C ALA A 88 -11.25 8.93 -2.91
N LEU A 89 -10.03 9.49 -2.88
CA LEU A 89 -9.67 10.54 -1.91
C LEU A 89 -10.45 11.84 -2.09
N GLU A 90 -10.93 12.14 -3.30
CA GLU A 90 -11.74 13.33 -3.57
C GLU A 90 -13.23 13.08 -3.31
N ALA A 91 -13.71 11.87 -3.60
CA ALA A 91 -15.13 11.51 -3.46
C ALA A 91 -15.54 11.01 -2.07
N LEU A 92 -14.60 10.47 -1.27
CA LEU A 92 -14.89 9.88 0.04
C LEU A 92 -14.31 10.70 1.19
N SER A 93 -14.93 10.58 2.36
CA SER A 93 -14.34 11.09 3.60
C SER A 93 -13.08 10.30 3.95
N LEU A 94 -12.14 10.95 4.65
CA LEU A 94 -10.86 10.34 5.05
C LEU A 94 -11.08 9.03 5.83
N LEU A 95 -12.14 8.97 6.64
CA LEU A 95 -12.50 7.79 7.41
C LEU A 95 -12.92 6.62 6.51
N GLN A 96 -13.81 6.87 5.54
CA GLN A 96 -14.26 5.84 4.60
C GLN A 96 -13.11 5.32 3.75
N TYR A 97 -12.24 6.23 3.31
CA TYR A 97 -11.03 5.90 2.57
C TYR A 97 -10.09 4.98 3.39
N SER A 98 -9.83 5.30 4.66
CA SER A 98 -9.00 4.47 5.54
C SER A 98 -9.58 3.06 5.72
N VAL A 99 -10.89 2.91 5.89
CA VAL A 99 -11.55 1.59 5.99
C VAL A 99 -11.31 0.75 4.74
N ILE A 100 -11.40 1.36 3.55
CA ILE A 100 -11.12 0.66 2.29
C ILE A 100 -9.66 0.20 2.23
N VAL A 101 -8.70 1.05 2.61
CA VAL A 101 -7.27 0.70 2.59
C VAL A 101 -6.95 -0.41 3.58
N LEU A 102 -7.58 -0.41 4.76
CA LEU A 102 -7.41 -1.43 5.79
C LEU A 102 -7.94 -2.81 5.35
N SER A 103 -8.88 -2.84 4.40
CA SER A 103 -9.38 -4.10 3.82
C SER A 103 -8.43 -4.74 2.81
N GLN A 104 -7.43 -3.99 2.33
CA GLN A 104 -6.49 -4.44 1.30
C GLN A 104 -5.81 -5.79 1.63
N PRO A 105 -5.34 -6.09 2.86
CA PRO A 105 -4.76 -7.38 3.19
C PRO A 105 -5.71 -8.56 2.96
N VAL A 106 -7.02 -8.37 3.22
CA VAL A 106 -8.05 -9.40 2.99
C VAL A 106 -8.26 -9.62 1.50
N LEU A 107 -8.40 -8.52 0.74
CA LEU A 107 -8.56 -8.59 -0.71
C LEU A 107 -7.34 -9.24 -1.38
N VAL A 108 -6.14 -8.89 -0.93
CA VAL A 108 -4.89 -9.49 -1.42
C VAL A 108 -4.83 -10.97 -1.07
N ALA A 109 -5.18 -11.37 0.16
CA ALA A 109 -5.20 -12.78 0.54
C ALA A 109 -6.23 -13.59 -0.26
N ALA A 110 -7.41 -13.01 -0.51
CA ALA A 110 -8.47 -13.64 -1.31
C ALA A 110 -8.07 -13.77 -2.79
N LEU A 111 -7.45 -12.74 -3.38
CA LEU A 111 -6.97 -12.77 -4.77
C LEU A 111 -5.69 -13.60 -4.94
N ALA A 112 -4.87 -13.78 -3.90
CA ALA A 112 -3.65 -14.58 -3.98
C ALA A 112 -3.95 -16.05 -4.31
N VAL A 113 -5.06 -16.60 -3.79
CA VAL A 113 -5.44 -18.00 -4.03
C VAL A 113 -5.67 -18.30 -5.52
N PRO A 114 -6.59 -17.63 -6.23
CA PRO A 114 -6.82 -17.90 -7.65
C PRO A 114 -5.71 -17.38 -8.57
N LEU A 115 -4.98 -16.33 -8.19
CA LEU A 115 -4.02 -15.68 -9.08
C LEU A 115 -2.60 -16.28 -9.01
N LEU A 116 -2.21 -16.81 -7.85
CA LEU A 116 -0.89 -17.40 -7.61
C LEU A 116 -0.92 -18.94 -7.51
N ASP A 117 -2.11 -19.55 -7.49
CA ASP A 117 -2.34 -20.99 -7.25
C ASP A 117 -1.67 -21.50 -5.96
N GLU A 118 -1.46 -20.59 -5.00
CA GLU A 118 -0.83 -20.90 -3.72
C GLU A 118 -1.87 -21.36 -2.69
N ARG A 119 -1.62 -22.51 -2.05
CA ARG A 119 -2.39 -22.95 -0.90
C ARG A 119 -2.05 -22.08 0.30
N LEU A 120 -3.00 -21.25 0.75
CA LEU A 120 -2.85 -20.46 1.97
C LEU A 120 -2.52 -21.39 3.14
N ARG A 121 -1.29 -21.27 3.66
CA ARG A 121 -0.87 -21.98 4.87
C ARG A 121 -1.75 -21.51 6.03
N GLY A 122 -2.16 -22.40 6.93
CA GLY A 122 -2.96 -22.02 8.11
C GLY A 122 -2.34 -20.91 8.96
N SER A 123 -1.01 -20.79 8.95
CA SER A 123 -0.29 -19.66 9.56
C SER A 123 -0.56 -18.30 8.91
N ALA A 124 -0.80 -18.26 7.59
CA ALA A 124 -1.15 -17.02 6.88
C ALA A 124 -2.60 -16.61 7.19
N LEU A 125 -3.50 -17.59 7.25
CA LEU A 125 -4.88 -17.38 7.72
C LEU A 125 -4.93 -16.86 9.15
N ALA A 126 -4.09 -17.38 10.05
CA ALA A 126 -3.98 -16.89 11.43
C ALA A 126 -3.30 -15.51 11.54
N ALA A 127 -2.40 -15.16 10.61
CA ALA A 127 -1.74 -13.85 10.57
C ALA A 127 -2.67 -12.75 10.05
N LEU A 128 -3.66 -13.08 9.21
CA LEU A 128 -4.61 -12.12 8.66
C LEU A 128 -5.40 -11.35 9.73
N PRO A 129 -6.05 -11.98 10.73
CA PRO A 129 -6.74 -11.26 11.80
C PRO A 129 -5.77 -10.44 12.66
N VAL A 130 -4.54 -10.91 12.88
CA VAL A 130 -3.51 -10.15 13.62
C VAL A 130 -3.11 -8.88 12.85
N ALA A 131 -2.92 -8.99 11.53
CA ALA A 131 -2.61 -7.85 10.67
C ALA A 131 -3.77 -6.84 10.64
N LEU A 132 -5.02 -7.32 10.55
CA LEU A 132 -6.21 -6.46 10.61
C LEU A 132 -6.35 -5.78 11.96
N ALA A 133 -6.14 -6.50 13.07
CA ALA A 133 -6.18 -5.93 14.41
C ALA A 133 -5.11 -4.84 14.60
N GLY A 134 -3.87 -5.09 14.15
CA GLY A 134 -2.80 -4.10 14.19
C GLY A 134 -3.13 -2.86 13.36
N ALA A 135 -3.73 -3.03 12.19
CA ALA A 135 -4.11 -1.92 11.34
C ALA A 135 -5.29 -1.11 11.92
N ALA A 136 -6.28 -1.79 12.51
CA ALA A 136 -7.39 -1.14 13.22
C ALA A 136 -6.91 -0.33 14.43
N LEU A 137 -5.92 -0.83 15.19
CA LEU A 137 -5.30 -0.11 16.31
C LEU A 137 -4.64 1.20 15.89
N VAL A 138 -4.09 1.28 14.68
CA VAL A 138 -3.47 2.51 14.16
C VAL A 138 -4.52 3.55 13.77
N VAL A 139 -5.70 3.12 13.32
CA VAL A 139 -6.78 4.02 12.87
C VAL A 139 -7.69 4.47 14.01
N LEU A 140 -7.86 3.64 15.04
CA LEU A 140 -8.65 3.96 16.23
C LEU A 140 -8.31 5.32 16.88
N PRO A 141 -7.04 5.69 17.11
CA PRO A 141 -6.71 6.97 17.72
C PRO A 141 -7.07 8.17 16.84
N ASP A 142 -6.99 8.06 15.50
CA ASP A 142 -7.40 9.14 14.59
C ASP A 142 -8.91 9.41 14.69
N ALA A 143 -9.71 8.34 14.85
CA ALA A 143 -11.16 8.43 15.08
C ALA A 143 -11.53 8.95 16.48
N LEU A 144 -10.79 8.54 17.52
CA LEU A 144 -11.00 8.94 18.92
C LEU A 144 -10.51 10.36 19.24
N VAL A 145 -9.46 10.85 18.57
CA VAL A 145 -8.89 12.19 18.84
C VAL A 145 -9.68 13.29 18.12
N TRP A 146 -10.35 12.99 17.01
CA TRP A 146 -11.19 13.97 16.29
C TRP A 146 -12.59 14.15 16.89
N HIS A 147 -13.13 13.13 17.56
CA HIS A 147 -14.41 13.22 18.28
C HIS A 147 -14.11 13.10 19.78
N GLY A 148 -14.17 14.22 20.51
CA GLY A 148 -14.09 14.23 21.99
C GLY A 148 -15.27 13.54 22.69
N ASP A 149 -15.91 12.57 22.04
CA ASP A 149 -17.11 11.88 22.47
C ASP A 149 -16.83 10.38 22.74
N PRO A 150 -16.96 9.90 23.99
CA PRO A 150 -16.77 8.48 24.35
C PRO A 150 -17.82 7.53 23.73
N SER A 151 -18.80 8.04 22.97
CA SER A 151 -19.80 7.26 22.23
C SER A 151 -19.32 6.76 20.86
N ALA A 152 -18.17 7.22 20.35
CA ALA A 152 -17.57 6.67 19.12
C ALA A 152 -17.18 5.19 19.26
N LEU A 153 -16.96 4.73 20.50
CA LEU A 153 -16.77 3.31 20.85
C LEU A 153 -18.02 2.45 20.55
N ALA A 154 -19.21 3.06 20.48
CA ALA A 154 -20.46 2.36 20.16
C ALA A 154 -20.68 2.14 18.65
N GLY A 155 -19.88 2.78 17.77
CA GLY A 155 -19.95 2.59 16.31
C GLY A 155 -19.03 1.49 15.77
N VAL A 156 -18.02 1.10 16.54
CA VAL A 156 -17.06 0.02 16.20
C VAL A 156 -17.67 -1.40 16.13
N PRO A 157 -18.80 -1.75 16.78
CA PRO A 157 -19.39 -3.09 16.63
C PRO A 157 -20.09 -3.34 15.29
N LEU A 158 -20.36 -2.31 14.47
CA LEU A 158 -21.19 -2.46 13.26
C LEU A 158 -20.46 -3.07 12.05
N LEU A 159 -19.14 -3.28 12.12
CA LEU A 159 -18.37 -3.97 11.07
C LEU A 159 -18.05 -5.44 11.40
N ALA A 160 -18.56 -5.98 12.51
CA ALA A 160 -18.45 -7.41 12.83
C ALA A 160 -19.64 -8.24 12.27
N GLY A 161 -20.57 -7.62 11.53
CA GLY A 161 -21.84 -8.22 11.12
C GLY A 161 -22.17 -8.21 9.62
N LEU A 162 -21.20 -7.94 8.73
CA LEU A 162 -21.32 -8.03 7.27
C LEU A 162 -20.04 -8.62 6.67
#